data_AF-A0A7Y3TY96-F1
#
_entry.id   AF-A0A7Y3TY96-F1
#
_cell.length_a   1.000
_cell.length_b   1.000
_cell.length_c   1.000
_cell.angle_alpha   90.00
_cell.angle_beta   90.00
_cell.angle_gamma   90.00
#
_symmetry.space_group_name_H-M   'P 1'
#
loop_
_entity.id
_entity.type
_entity.pdbx_description
1 polymer ?
#
loop_
_entity_poly.entity_id
_entity_poly.type
_entity_poly.pdbx_seq_one_letter_code
_entity_poly.pdbx_strand_id
1 'polypeptide(L)'
;MELAARALGVAPFAPEDLTLWQQLKQRYGKGLWLMIGLTVGIVLATLLLLILYLRTSRLFQRFNALFYHSPSAKLLLHVNEDGSTLVSDSNLAAIELFQADSKRDLIGKGIFDLSPTCQADGSLSTKTCRGTDGARQRPASIIYLAAY
;
A
#
# COMPACT_ATOMS: atom_id res chain seq x y z
N MET A 1 44.07 -58.88 -0.33
CA MET A 1 44.91 -57.90 0.41
C MET A 1 44.40 -57.63 1.84
N GLU A 2 43.37 -58.33 2.33
CA GLU A 2 42.78 -58.07 3.66
C GLU A 2 43.58 -58.66 4.83
N LEU A 3 44.34 -59.75 4.60
CA LEU A 3 45.18 -60.38 5.62
C LEU A 3 46.37 -59.51 6.06
N ALA A 4 46.92 -58.70 5.14
CA ALA A 4 48.05 -57.81 5.43
C ALA A 4 47.64 -56.59 6.27
N ALA A 5 46.43 -56.07 6.06
CA ALA A 5 45.90 -54.92 6.81
C ALA A 5 45.62 -55.26 8.27
N ARG A 6 45.15 -56.49 8.56
CA ARG A 6 44.86 -56.95 9.93
C ARG A 6 46.13 -57.13 10.78
N ALA A 7 47.28 -57.40 10.16
CA ALA A 7 48.55 -57.54 10.84
C ALA A 7 49.15 -56.20 11.32
N LEU A 8 48.70 -55.07 10.74
CA LEU A 8 49.22 -53.73 11.01
C LEU A 8 48.45 -52.97 12.11
N GLY A 9 47.44 -53.59 12.74
CA GLY A 9 46.67 -52.97 13.84
C GLY A 9 45.83 -51.75 13.44
N VAL A 10 45.79 -51.43 12.14
CA VAL A 10 44.96 -50.36 11.60
C VAL A 10 43.55 -50.92 11.40
N ALA A 11 42.55 -50.26 11.99
CA ALA A 11 41.15 -50.62 11.79
C ALA A 11 40.88 -50.71 10.27
N PRO A 12 40.19 -51.76 9.78
CA PRO A 12 39.89 -51.85 8.36
C PRO A 12 39.17 -50.58 7.94
N PHE A 13 39.69 -49.90 6.91
CA PHE A 13 39.02 -48.74 6.33
C PHE A 13 37.63 -49.20 5.91
N ALA A 14 36.61 -48.84 6.70
CA ALA A 14 35.24 -49.01 6.30
C ALA A 14 35.08 -48.19 5.02
N PRO A 15 34.63 -48.78 3.90
CA PRO A 15 34.23 -47.99 2.75
C PRO A 15 32.95 -47.25 3.13
N GLU A 16 33.07 -46.13 3.84
CA GLU A 16 31.98 -45.18 4.02
C GLU A 16 31.84 -44.33 2.75
N ASP A 17 31.60 -44.99 1.62
CA ASP A 17 31.02 -44.37 0.42
C ASP A 17 29.50 -44.21 0.62
N LEU A 18 29.09 -43.76 1.80
CA LEU A 18 27.72 -43.34 2.03
C LEU A 18 27.59 -41.95 1.43
N THR A 19 26.90 -41.89 0.29
CA THR A 19 26.59 -40.63 -0.37
C THR A 19 26.01 -39.64 0.65
N LEU A 20 26.37 -38.35 0.56
CA LEU A 20 25.90 -37.30 1.47
C LEU A 20 24.37 -37.34 1.68
N TRP A 21 23.63 -37.75 0.65
CA TRP A 21 22.19 -37.97 0.71
C TRP A 21 21.74 -39.06 1.69
N GLN A 22 22.44 -40.18 1.78
CA GLN A 22 22.10 -41.26 2.70
C GLN A 22 22.36 -40.85 4.16
N GLN A 23 23.48 -40.18 4.45
CA GLN A 23 23.75 -39.61 5.78
C GLN A 23 22.69 -38.56 6.17
N LEU A 24 22.32 -37.66 5.25
CA LEU A 24 21.32 -36.62 5.50
C LEU A 24 19.94 -37.22 5.79
N LYS A 25 19.55 -38.24 5.03
CA LYS A 25 18.27 -38.94 5.18
C LYS A 25 18.20 -39.74 6.48
N GLN A 26 19.31 -40.34 6.91
CA GLN A 26 19.39 -41.10 8.16
C GLN A 26 19.38 -40.19 9.40
N ARG A 27 19.98 -38.99 9.30
CA ARG A 27 20.03 -38.00 10.39
C ARG A 27 18.75 -37.18 10.53
N TYR A 28 18.17 -36.73 9.42
CA TYR A 28 17.04 -35.77 9.43
C TYR A 28 15.71 -36.35 8.96
N GLY A 29 15.69 -37.55 8.36
CA GLY A 29 14.48 -38.32 8.04
C GLY A 29 13.32 -37.47 7.50
N LYS A 30 12.27 -37.31 8.30
CA LYS A 30 11.05 -36.56 7.98
C LYS A 30 11.16 -35.03 8.16
N GLY A 31 12.08 -34.55 9.01
CA GLY A 31 12.23 -33.10 9.29
C GLY A 31 12.71 -32.29 8.08
N LEU A 32 13.41 -32.95 7.15
CA LEU A 32 13.90 -32.33 5.92
C LEU A 32 12.75 -31.87 5.00
N TRP A 33 11.67 -32.66 4.93
CA TRP A 33 10.47 -32.31 4.17
C TRP A 33 9.72 -31.10 4.75
N LEU A 34 9.73 -30.94 6.08
CA LEU A 34 9.14 -29.77 6.72
C LEU A 34 9.91 -28.49 6.36
N MET A 35 11.24 -28.53 6.36
CA MET A 35 12.05 -27.35 6.02
C MET A 35 11.94 -26.99 4.53
N ILE A 36 11.88 -27.99 3.64
CA ILE A 36 11.64 -27.75 2.21
C ILE A 36 10.22 -27.19 2.00
N GLY A 37 9.21 -27.76 2.65
CA GLY A 37 7.84 -27.25 2.57
C GLY A 37 7.72 -25.81 3.07
N LEU A 38 8.38 -25.50 4.19
CA LEU A 38 8.39 -24.15 4.78
C LEU A 38 9.08 -23.16 3.84
N THR A 39 10.25 -23.50 3.30
CA THR A 39 10.99 -22.61 2.39
C THR A 39 10.20 -22.36 1.11
N VAL A 40 9.62 -23.40 0.51
CA VAL A 40 8.74 -23.25 -0.66
C VAL A 40 7.51 -22.40 -0.34
N GLY A 41 6.89 -22.59 0.84
CA GLY A 41 5.75 -21.80 1.29
C GLY A 41 6.09 -20.33 1.45
N ILE A 42 7.25 -20.00 2.05
CA ILE A 42 7.72 -18.62 2.20
C ILE A 42 8.02 -17.99 0.82
N VAL A 43 8.66 -18.73 -0.08
CA VAL A 43 8.92 -18.25 -1.44
C VAL A 43 7.61 -17.98 -2.18
N LEU A 44 6.63 -18.88 -2.11
CA LEU A 44 5.31 -18.66 -2.70
C LEU A 44 4.59 -17.46 -2.09
N ALA A 45 4.63 -17.31 -0.76
CA ALA A 45 4.00 -16.20 -0.07
C ALA A 45 4.63 -14.86 -0.46
N THR A 46 5.96 -14.78 -0.52
CA THR A 46 6.66 -13.56 -0.94
C THR A 46 6.38 -13.21 -2.41
N LEU A 47 6.33 -14.21 -3.29
CA LEU A 47 6.00 -14.03 -4.71
C LEU A 47 4.55 -13.55 -4.90
N LEU A 48 3.60 -14.12 -4.14
CA LEU A 48 2.20 -13.66 -4.10
C LEU A 48 2.11 -12.19 -3.64
N LEU A 49 2.82 -11.85 -2.56
CA LEU A 49 2.82 -10.50 -2.00
C LEU A 49 3.41 -9.49 -3.00
N LEU A 50 4.50 -9.86 -3.69
CA LEU A 50 5.09 -9.08 -4.77
C LEU A 50 4.08 -8.82 -5.91
N ILE A 51 3.36 -9.86 -6.35
CA ILE A 51 2.35 -9.73 -7.41
C ILE A 51 1.22 -8.79 -6.97
N LEU A 52 0.73 -8.94 -5.74
CA LEU A 52 -0.33 -8.08 -5.20
C LEU A 52 0.14 -6.62 -5.12
N TYR A 53 1.36 -6.39 -4.66
CA TYR A 53 1.96 -5.06 -4.59
C TYR A 53 2.12 -4.40 -5.97
N LEU A 54 2.58 -5.16 -6.96
CA LEU A 54 2.70 -4.65 -8.33
C LEU A 54 1.31 -4.36 -8.93
N ARG A 55 0.30 -5.18 -8.62
CA ARG A 55 -1.07 -4.98 -9.08
C ARG A 55 -1.69 -3.71 -8.50
N THR A 56 -1.56 -3.49 -7.19
CA THR A 56 -2.04 -2.25 -6.54
C THR A 56 -1.31 -1.03 -7.07
N SER A 57 0.00 -1.13 -7.31
CA SER A 57 0.79 -0.03 -7.88
C SER A 57 0.31 0.38 -9.28
N ARG A 58 -0.01 -0.58 -10.15
CA ARG A 58 -0.57 -0.29 -11.48
C ARG A 58 -1.93 0.38 -11.42
N LEU A 59 -2.77 -0.03 -10.47
CA LEU A 59 -4.08 0.58 -10.28
C LEU A 59 -3.92 2.04 -9.83
N PHE A 60 -2.99 2.29 -8.91
CA PHE A 60 -2.70 3.63 -8.44
C PHE A 60 -2.18 4.54 -9.56
N GLN A 61 -1.28 4.06 -10.43
CA GLN A 61 -0.80 4.84 -11.59
C GLN A 61 -1.93 5.29 -12.52
N ARG A 62 -2.85 4.38 -12.88
CA ARG A 62 -3.99 4.70 -13.75
C ARG A 62 -4.96 5.67 -13.08
N PHE A 63 -5.25 5.45 -11.81
CA PHE A 63 -6.05 6.37 -11.01
C PHE A 63 -5.39 7.76 -10.97
N ASN A 64 -4.08 7.83 -10.76
CA ASN A 64 -3.35 9.08 -10.67
C ASN A 64 -3.44 9.86 -11.99
N ALA A 65 -3.25 9.18 -13.12
CA ALA A 65 -3.42 9.80 -14.43
C ALA A 65 -4.84 10.34 -14.65
N LEU A 66 -5.86 9.55 -14.29
CA LEU A 66 -7.27 9.98 -14.36
C LEU A 66 -7.58 11.13 -13.41
N PHE A 67 -6.99 11.14 -12.21
CA PHE A 67 -7.19 12.18 -11.22
C PHE A 67 -6.59 13.51 -11.70
N TYR A 68 -5.31 13.50 -12.11
CA TYR A 68 -4.60 14.71 -12.51
C TYR A 68 -5.06 15.29 -13.85
N HIS A 69 -5.47 14.46 -14.81
CA HIS A 69 -5.92 14.91 -16.14
C HIS A 69 -7.44 14.98 -16.31
N SER A 70 -8.21 14.75 -15.26
CA SER A 70 -9.67 14.94 -15.31
C SER A 70 -10.01 16.42 -15.51
N PRO A 71 -10.96 16.76 -16.42
CA PRO A 71 -11.37 18.15 -16.66
C PRO A 71 -12.15 18.76 -15.48
N SER A 72 -12.76 17.94 -14.62
CA SER A 72 -13.44 18.43 -13.41
C SER A 72 -12.43 18.72 -12.30
N ALA A 73 -12.61 19.82 -11.57
CA ALA A 73 -11.81 20.17 -10.39
C ALA A 73 -12.02 19.15 -9.27
N LYS A 74 -10.93 18.64 -8.69
CA LYS A 74 -10.94 17.66 -7.59
C LYS A 74 -9.97 18.07 -6.50
N LEU A 75 -10.47 18.05 -5.27
CA LEU A 75 -9.70 18.25 -4.04
C LEU A 75 -9.79 16.98 -3.20
N LEU A 76 -8.65 16.52 -2.71
CA LEU A 76 -8.61 15.51 -1.65
C LEU A 76 -8.56 16.22 -0.31
N LEU A 77 -9.48 15.85 0.58
CA LEU A 77 -9.60 16.42 1.90
C LEU A 77 -9.11 15.40 2.92
N HIS A 78 -8.30 15.85 3.86
CA HIS A 78 -7.90 15.09 5.03
C HIS A 78 -8.47 15.76 6.27
N VAL A 79 -9.04 14.95 7.16
CA VAL A 79 -9.52 15.42 8.46
C VAL A 79 -8.34 15.35 9.41
N ASN A 80 -7.87 16.50 9.88
CA ASN A 80 -6.84 16.57 10.90
C ASN A 80 -7.39 16.07 12.25
N GLU A 81 -6.51 15.78 13.21
CA GLU A 81 -6.90 15.34 14.56
C GLU A 81 -7.84 16.36 15.26
N ASP A 82 -7.70 17.64 14.90
CA ASP A 82 -8.54 18.74 15.38
C ASP A 82 -9.96 18.77 14.75
N GLY A 83 -10.28 17.82 13.87
CA GLY A 83 -11.55 17.75 13.14
C GLY A 83 -11.67 18.74 11.98
N SER A 84 -10.63 19.53 11.69
CA SER A 84 -10.59 20.44 10.55
C SER A 84 -10.36 19.67 9.24
N THR A 85 -11.09 20.04 8.19
CA THR A 85 -10.92 19.49 6.85
C THR A 85 -9.93 20.33 6.08
N LEU A 86 -8.74 19.78 5.82
CA LEU A 86 -7.66 20.44 5.11
C LEU A 86 -7.45 19.77 3.75
N VAL A 87 -7.14 20.55 2.73
CA VAL A 87 -6.79 20.00 1.42
C VAL A 87 -5.44 19.31 1.50
N SER A 88 -5.41 18.02 1.17
CA SER A 88 -4.18 17.22 1.08
C SER A 88 -3.63 17.14 -0.34
N ASP A 89 -4.50 17.18 -1.35
CA ASP A 89 -4.11 17.10 -2.76
C ASP A 89 -5.15 17.80 -3.67
N SER A 90 -4.74 18.18 -4.88
CA SER A 90 -5.56 18.80 -5.90
C SER A 90 -5.10 18.43 -7.31
N ASN A 91 -6.04 18.37 -8.26
CA ASN A 91 -5.73 18.19 -9.67
C ASN A 91 -5.52 19.53 -10.41
N LEU A 92 -5.08 19.47 -11.67
CA LEU A 92 -4.81 20.67 -12.48
C LEU A 92 -6.06 21.54 -12.65
N ALA A 93 -7.22 20.92 -12.91
CA ALA A 93 -8.48 21.65 -13.04
C ALA A 93 -8.87 22.42 -11.76
N ALA A 94 -8.50 21.93 -10.57
CA ALA A 94 -8.72 22.66 -9.32
C ALA A 94 -7.79 23.88 -9.20
N ILE A 95 -6.53 23.77 -9.63
CA ILE A 95 -5.59 24.89 -9.65
C ILE A 95 -6.14 26.02 -10.55
N GLU A 96 -6.64 25.66 -11.74
CA GLU A 96 -7.26 26.60 -12.67
C GLU A 96 -8.54 27.22 -12.09
N LEU A 97 -9.42 26.41 -11.49
CA LEU A 97 -10.70 26.89 -10.93
C LEU A 97 -10.49 27.88 -9.78
N PHE A 98 -9.57 27.58 -8.86
CA PHE A 98 -9.27 28.42 -7.71
C PHE A 98 -8.25 29.53 -8.01
N GLN A 99 -7.79 29.64 -9.26
CA GLN A 99 -6.79 30.62 -9.70
C GLN A 99 -5.52 30.60 -8.85
N ALA A 100 -5.09 29.41 -8.43
CA ALA A 100 -3.87 29.25 -7.62
C ALA A 100 -2.63 29.17 -8.53
N ASP A 101 -1.51 29.75 -8.10
CA ASP A 101 -0.26 29.67 -8.86
C ASP A 101 0.34 28.25 -8.88
N SER A 102 0.09 27.48 -7.82
CA SER A 102 0.58 26.11 -7.71
C SER A 102 -0.26 25.27 -6.76
N LYS A 103 -0.16 23.94 -6.91
CA LYS A 103 -0.78 22.97 -5.98
C LYS A 103 -0.46 23.26 -4.51
N ARG A 104 0.75 23.75 -4.21
CA ARG A 104 1.18 24.06 -2.83
C ARG A 104 0.38 25.17 -2.18
N ASP A 105 -0.18 26.09 -2.97
CA ASP A 105 -1.02 27.15 -2.45
C ASP A 105 -2.42 26.65 -2.05
N LEU A 106 -2.86 25.51 -2.59
CA LEU A 106 -4.13 24.89 -2.20
C LEU A 106 -3.98 23.94 -1.02
N ILE A 107 -2.82 23.32 -0.84
CA ILE A 107 -2.57 22.36 0.23
C ILE A 107 -2.64 23.06 1.59
N GLY A 108 -3.34 22.46 2.54
CA GLY A 108 -3.50 22.96 3.90
C GLY A 108 -4.56 24.05 4.05
N LYS A 109 -5.17 24.54 2.96
CA LYS A 109 -6.33 25.44 3.04
C LYS A 109 -7.58 24.65 3.44
N GLY A 110 -8.43 25.26 4.26
CA GLY A 110 -9.76 24.74 4.55
C GLY A 110 -10.73 25.00 3.38
N ILE A 111 -11.83 24.25 3.33
CA ILE A 111 -12.87 24.47 2.30
C ILE A 111 -13.41 25.91 2.38
N PHE A 112 -13.56 26.44 3.59
CA PHE A 112 -14.05 27.81 3.80
C PHE A 112 -13.09 28.89 3.28
N ASP A 113 -11.78 28.63 3.30
CA ASP A 113 -10.76 29.55 2.79
C ASP A 113 -10.76 29.60 1.26
N LEU A 114 -11.21 28.52 0.62
CA LEU A 114 -11.32 28.41 -0.83
C LEU A 114 -12.65 28.94 -1.37
N SER A 115 -13.62 29.20 -0.49
CA SER A 115 -14.92 29.72 -0.89
C SER A 115 -14.87 31.25 -1.04
N PRO A 116 -15.50 31.84 -2.07
CA PRO A 116 -15.64 33.30 -2.15
C PRO A 116 -16.37 33.85 -0.93
N THR A 117 -16.11 35.10 -0.56
CA THR A 117 -16.68 35.74 0.64
C THR A 117 -18.21 35.73 0.62
N CYS A 118 -18.81 35.93 -0.56
CA CYS A 118 -20.24 35.90 -0.77
C CYS A 118 -20.63 34.81 -1.77
N GLN A 119 -21.74 34.14 -1.51
CA GLN A 119 -22.40 33.21 -2.42
C GLN A 119 -23.18 33.98 -3.49
N ALA A 120 -23.65 33.28 -4.53
CA ALA A 120 -24.39 33.88 -5.64
C ALA A 120 -25.70 34.57 -5.22
N ASP A 121 -26.25 34.21 -4.06
CA ASP A 121 -27.43 34.82 -3.45
C ASP A 121 -27.11 36.05 -2.58
N GLY A 122 -25.84 36.44 -2.48
CA GLY A 122 -25.37 37.56 -1.65
C GLY A 122 -25.18 37.21 -0.18
N SER A 123 -25.42 35.96 0.24
CA SER A 123 -25.16 35.52 1.61
C SER A 123 -23.66 35.26 1.84
N LEU A 124 -23.18 35.41 3.08
CA LEU A 124 -21.79 35.12 3.42
C LEU A 124 -21.53 33.61 3.39
N SER A 125 -20.47 33.17 2.73
CA SER A 125 -20.07 31.73 2.67
C SER A 125 -19.73 31.14 4.03
N THR A 126 -19.42 31.98 5.03
CA THR A 126 -19.13 31.58 6.42
C THR A 126 -20.39 31.34 7.23
N LYS A 127 -21.57 31.70 6.71
CA LYS A 127 -22.83 31.43 7.38
C LYS A 127 -23.10 29.93 7.29
N THR A 128 -22.85 29.20 8.38
CA THR A 128 -23.27 27.81 8.51
C THR A 128 -24.75 27.71 8.18
N CYS A 129 -25.07 27.03 7.07
CA CYS A 129 -26.43 26.58 6.80
C CYS A 129 -26.77 25.53 7.85
N ARG A 130 -27.26 25.98 9.01
CA ARG A 130 -27.82 25.09 10.03
C ARG A 130 -29.15 24.60 9.48
N GLY A 131 -29.08 23.53 8.67
CA GLY A 131 -30.25 22.78 8.26
C GLY A 131 -30.99 22.37 9.53
N THR A 132 -32.21 22.85 9.65
CA THR A 132 -33.16 22.41 10.66
C THR A 132 -33.35 20.91 10.53
N ASP A 133 -33.14 20.22 11.66
CA ASP A 133 -33.65 18.91 12.07
C ASP A 133 -33.24 17.66 11.28
N GLY A 134 -32.44 16.83 11.97
CA GLY A 134 -32.76 15.40 12.09
C GLY A 134 -32.27 14.45 11.00
N ALA A 135 -30.98 14.44 10.64
CA ALA A 135 -30.41 13.27 9.97
C ALA A 135 -28.96 13.01 10.38
N ARG A 136 -28.76 11.82 10.98
CA ARG A 136 -27.52 11.28 11.51
C ARG A 136 -26.40 11.26 10.46
N GLN A 137 -25.43 12.17 10.57
CA GLN A 137 -24.22 12.20 9.76
C GLN A 137 -23.31 11.02 10.13
N ARG A 138 -23.20 10.04 9.24
CA ARG A 138 -22.06 9.10 9.22
C ARG A 138 -20.88 9.79 8.50
N PRO A 139 -19.63 9.49 8.85
CA PRO A 139 -18.47 10.07 8.18
C PRO A 139 -18.39 9.53 6.75
N ALA A 140 -18.98 10.27 5.81
CA ALA A 140 -18.77 10.07 4.40
C ALA A 140 -17.54 10.91 3.99
N SER A 141 -16.55 10.26 3.37
CA SER A 141 -15.55 10.93 2.57
C SER A 141 -16.27 11.61 1.40
N ILE A 142 -16.62 12.89 1.58
CA ILE A 142 -17.29 13.69 0.56
C ILE A 142 -16.22 14.13 -0.45
N ILE A 143 -16.19 13.44 -1.59
CA ILE A 143 -15.52 13.91 -2.80
C ILE A 143 -16.41 15.00 -3.38
N TYR A 144 -16.00 16.27 -3.27
CA TYR A 144 -16.67 17.35 -3.99
C TYR A 144 -16.37 17.22 -5.48
N LEU A 145 -17.39 16.86 -6.25
CA LEU A 145 -17.38 16.88 -7.71
C LEU A 145 -18.08 18.17 -8.15
N ALA A 146 -17.31 19.23 -8.40
CA ALA A 146 -17.86 20.41 -9.06
C ALA A 146 -17.98 20.09 -10.56
N ALA A 147 -19.18 19.75 -11.01
CA ALA A 147 -19.52 19.67 -12.43
C ALA A 147 -20.05 21.04 -12.86
N TYR A 148 -19.50 21.55 -13.97
CA TYR A 148 -20.06 22.66 -14.74
C TYR A 148 -21.13 22.10 -15.70
#